data_AF-A0AA38T9K6-F1
#
_entry.id   AF-A0AA38T9K6-F1
#
_cell.length_a   1.000
_cell.length_b   1.000
_cell.length_c   1.000
_cell.angle_alpha   90.00
_cell.angle_beta   90.00
_cell.angle_gamma   90.00
#
_symmetry.space_group_name_H-M   'P 1'
#
loop_
_entity.id
_entity.type
_entity.pdbx_description
1 polymer ?
#
loop_
_entity_poly.entity_id
_entity_poly.type
_entity_poly.pdbx_seq_one_letter_code
_entity_poly.pdbx_strand_id
1 'polypeptide(L)'
;MHDAHHTIHYTLMICPLEMPLEKKEKGDCDVFGFCFDAEFRNTGLERAESLAKDLEWFKEQGHSIPEPSFPGLNYSAYIEDLSKKDPQAFISHFYNTYFGHSAGGWMIGQKVAQTVLNGKKLEFYKWDGDVSQLLQSVRDKLNRVAENWTREEKNHCLEETEKSFKFSREILRLILS
;
A
#
# COMPACT_ATOMS: atom_id res chain seq x y z
N MET A 1 23.21 12.29 -7.88
CA MET A 1 23.40 10.92 -7.37
C MET A 1 22.64 10.68 -6.05
N HIS A 2 22.60 11.64 -5.12
CA HIS A 2 21.76 11.57 -3.91
C HIS A 2 20.25 11.45 -4.21
N ASP A 3 19.73 12.15 -5.23
CA ASP A 3 18.27 12.27 -5.42
C ASP A 3 17.55 10.99 -5.91
N ALA A 4 18.27 10.07 -6.54
CA ALA A 4 17.71 8.78 -6.98
C ALA A 4 17.53 7.80 -5.82
N HIS A 5 18.42 7.83 -4.82
CA HIS A 5 18.32 7.02 -3.59
C HIS A 5 17.03 7.32 -2.83
N HIS A 6 16.67 8.59 -2.70
CA HIS A 6 15.42 9.04 -2.08
C HIS A 6 14.16 8.58 -2.85
N THR A 7 14.25 8.47 -4.18
CA THR A 7 13.14 7.99 -5.01
C THR A 7 12.99 6.46 -4.92
N ILE A 8 14.09 5.74 -4.73
CA ILE A 8 14.03 4.29 -4.44
C ILE A 8 13.32 4.05 -3.10
N HIS A 9 13.58 4.87 -2.08
CA HIS A 9 12.83 4.85 -0.82
C HIS A 9 11.34 5.21 -0.98
N TYR A 10 11.00 6.12 -1.91
CA TYR A 10 9.61 6.46 -2.22
C TYR A 10 8.80 5.25 -2.66
N THR A 11 9.39 4.39 -3.49
CA THR A 11 8.67 3.29 -4.13
C THR A 11 8.40 2.14 -3.12
N LEU A 12 9.18 2.06 -2.03
CA LEU A 12 9.00 1.09 -0.95
C LEU A 12 7.81 1.37 0.00
N MET A 13 7.03 2.45 -0.22
CA MET A 13 5.86 2.80 0.62
C MET A 13 4.72 1.78 0.60
N ILE A 14 4.59 0.95 -0.45
CA ILE A 14 3.41 0.05 -0.62
C ILE A 14 3.77 -1.43 -0.43
N CYS A 15 5.06 -1.76 -0.42
CA CYS A 15 5.56 -3.10 -0.11
C CYS A 15 4.97 -3.71 1.18
N PRO A 16 4.67 -2.94 2.25
CA PRO A 16 4.11 -3.50 3.48
C PRO A 16 2.74 -4.19 3.35
N LEU A 17 1.88 -3.76 2.41
CA LEU A 17 0.53 -4.31 2.24
C LEU A 17 0.46 -5.50 1.26
N GLU A 18 1.42 -5.59 0.35
CA GLU A 18 1.46 -6.63 -0.68
C GLU A 18 2.00 -7.95 -0.12
N MET A 19 3.04 -7.89 0.73
CA MET A 19 3.64 -9.10 1.31
C MET A 19 2.66 -9.97 2.11
N PRO A 20 1.69 -9.43 2.88
CA PRO A 20 0.69 -10.24 3.57
C PRO A 20 -0.39 -10.82 2.65
N LEU A 21 -0.75 -10.12 1.56
CA LEU A 21 -1.80 -10.53 0.62
C LEU A 21 -1.29 -11.58 -0.40
N GLU A 22 -0.02 -11.52 -0.80
CA GLU A 22 0.60 -12.48 -1.73
C GLU A 22 0.95 -13.82 -1.07
N LYS A 23 1.26 -13.84 0.23
CA LYS A 23 1.77 -15.04 0.95
C LYS A 23 0.71 -16.04 1.41
N LYS A 24 -0.59 -15.72 1.34
CA LYS A 24 -1.64 -16.63 1.80
C LYS A 24 -2.13 -17.52 0.65
N GLU A 25 -1.97 -18.83 0.79
CA GLU A 25 -2.70 -19.79 -0.04
C GLU A 25 -4.21 -19.71 0.26
N LYS A 26 -5.01 -19.98 -0.77
CA LYS A 26 -6.47 -19.97 -0.76
C LYS A 26 -6.98 -20.95 0.31
N GLY A 27 -7.44 -20.49 1.47
CA GLY A 27 -7.90 -21.46 2.49
C GLY A 27 -8.45 -20.94 3.82
N ASP A 28 -7.91 -19.89 4.43
CA ASP A 28 -8.35 -19.50 5.78
C ASP A 28 -9.49 -18.48 5.75
N CYS A 29 -10.71 -19.00 5.75
CA CYS A 29 -11.91 -18.23 6.09
C CYS A 29 -12.01 -18.09 7.62
N ASP A 30 -12.49 -16.95 8.11
CA ASP A 30 -12.86 -16.81 9.51
C ASP A 30 -14.08 -17.68 9.88
N VAL A 31 -14.42 -17.73 11.18
CA VAL A 31 -15.53 -18.55 11.74
C VAL A 31 -16.90 -18.22 11.10
N PHE A 32 -17.02 -17.07 10.41
CA PHE A 32 -18.22 -16.64 9.69
C PHE A 32 -18.18 -16.94 8.18
N GLY A 33 -17.15 -17.65 7.70
CA GLY A 33 -17.01 -18.01 6.29
C GLY A 33 -16.57 -16.84 5.40
N PHE A 34 -16.09 -15.74 5.98
CA PHE A 34 -15.59 -14.60 5.23
C PHE A 34 -14.07 -14.71 5.10
N CYS A 35 -13.62 -15.05 3.89
CA CYS A 35 -12.20 -14.95 3.56
C CYS A 35 -11.92 -13.48 3.21
N PHE A 36 -11.71 -12.63 4.23
CA PHE A 36 -11.37 -11.20 4.06
C PHE A 36 -10.29 -10.98 3.00
N ASP A 37 -9.30 -11.87 3.01
CA ASP A 37 -8.20 -11.89 2.05
C ASP A 37 -8.65 -12.13 0.60
N ALA A 38 -9.70 -12.93 0.36
CA ALA A 38 -10.15 -13.24 -1.00
C ALA A 38 -10.85 -12.06 -1.70
N GLU A 39 -11.60 -11.23 -0.96
CA GLU A 39 -12.36 -10.10 -1.53
C GLU A 39 -11.43 -8.93 -1.92
N PHE A 40 -10.29 -8.78 -1.25
CA PHE A 40 -9.32 -7.69 -1.47
C PHE A 40 -8.08 -8.10 -2.29
N ARG A 41 -8.11 -9.26 -2.93
CA ARG A 41 -7.14 -9.65 -3.96
C ARG A 41 -7.62 -9.27 -5.36
N ASN A 42 -6.65 -9.07 -6.27
CA ASN A 42 -6.88 -8.77 -7.68
C ASN A 42 -7.87 -7.61 -7.87
N THR A 43 -7.70 -6.58 -7.04
CA THR A 43 -8.49 -5.35 -7.06
C THR A 43 -8.08 -4.43 -8.21
N GLY A 44 -6.91 -4.67 -8.80
CA GLY A 44 -6.24 -3.74 -9.71
C GLY A 44 -5.52 -2.63 -8.96
N LEU A 45 -5.65 -2.57 -7.63
CA LEU A 45 -4.94 -1.60 -6.79
C LEU A 45 -3.50 -2.03 -6.46
N GLU A 46 -3.15 -3.30 -6.69
CA GLU A 46 -1.86 -3.89 -6.35
C GLU A 46 -0.70 -3.19 -7.07
N ARG A 47 0.39 -2.87 -6.36
CA ARG A 47 1.54 -2.08 -6.82
C ARG A 47 2.87 -2.82 -6.81
N ALA A 48 2.94 -4.04 -6.27
CA ALA A 48 4.18 -4.81 -6.16
C ALA A 48 4.87 -5.00 -7.52
N GLU A 49 4.13 -5.40 -8.56
CA GLU A 49 4.68 -5.61 -9.90
C GLU A 49 5.19 -4.31 -10.54
N SER A 50 4.42 -3.22 -10.42
CA SER A 50 4.82 -1.91 -10.91
C SER A 50 6.08 -1.40 -10.19
N LEU A 51 6.15 -1.59 -8.88
CA LEU A 51 7.32 -1.29 -8.06
C LEU A 51 8.54 -2.09 -8.53
N ALA A 52 8.40 -3.39 -8.78
CA ALA A 52 9.50 -4.22 -9.28
C ALA A 52 10.07 -3.71 -10.60
N LYS A 53 9.20 -3.30 -11.55
CA LYS A 53 9.61 -2.69 -12.83
C LYS A 53 10.40 -1.40 -12.63
N ASP A 54 9.95 -0.55 -11.71
CA ASP A 54 10.66 0.70 -11.41
C ASP A 54 12.01 0.45 -10.73
N LEU A 55 12.10 -0.53 -9.82
CA LEU A 55 13.37 -0.92 -9.19
C LEU A 55 14.37 -1.49 -10.20
N GLU A 56 13.92 -2.33 -11.14
CA GLU A 56 14.78 -2.81 -12.23
C GLU A 56 15.26 -1.65 -13.12
N TRP A 57 14.36 -0.71 -13.47
CA TRP A 57 14.75 0.48 -14.21
C TRP A 57 15.83 1.30 -13.47
N PHE A 58 15.72 1.47 -12.15
CA PHE A 58 16.76 2.13 -11.35
C PHE A 58 18.11 1.40 -11.42
N LYS A 59 18.13 0.06 -11.40
CA LYS A 59 19.35 -0.74 -11.58
C LYS A 59 19.97 -0.51 -12.95
N GLU A 60 19.16 -0.47 -14.00
CA GLU A 60 19.62 -0.18 -15.37
C GLU A 60 20.24 1.22 -15.50
N GLN A 61 19.78 2.19 -14.71
CA GLN A 61 20.38 3.52 -14.63
C GLN A 61 21.68 3.55 -13.78
N GLY A 62 22.12 2.40 -13.25
CA GLY A 62 23.35 2.28 -12.46
C GLY A 62 23.17 2.58 -10.96
N HIS A 63 21.94 2.61 -10.46
CA HIS A 63 21.68 2.79 -9.03
C HIS A 63 21.72 1.45 -8.26
N SER A 64 22.27 1.47 -7.06
CA SER A 64 22.11 0.38 -6.11
C SER A 64 20.73 0.45 -5.46
N ILE A 65 20.06 -0.70 -5.37
CA ILE A 65 18.81 -0.83 -4.63
C ILE A 65 19.16 -1.13 -3.17
N PRO A 66 18.77 -0.27 -2.21
CA PRO A 66 19.01 -0.51 -0.80
C PRO A 66 18.08 -1.62 -0.27
N GLU A 67 18.53 -2.28 0.79
CA GLU A 67 17.67 -3.17 1.56
C GLU A 67 16.51 -2.38 2.22
N PRO A 68 15.36 -3.04 2.48
CA PRO A 68 14.25 -2.41 3.19
C PRO A 68 14.69 -1.86 4.56
N SER A 69 14.35 -0.61 4.84
CA SER A 69 14.68 0.04 6.10
C SER A 69 13.69 -0.34 7.22
N PHE A 70 14.07 -0.04 8.47
CA PHE A 70 13.27 -0.37 9.65
C PHE A 70 11.81 0.13 9.58
N PRO A 71 11.47 1.36 9.14
CA PRO A 71 10.08 1.79 9.03
C PRO A 71 9.23 0.90 8.10
N GLY A 72 9.78 0.48 6.97
CA GLY A 72 9.08 -0.40 6.03
C GLY A 72 8.89 -1.82 6.60
N LEU A 73 9.94 -2.38 7.19
CA LEU A 73 9.89 -3.71 7.83
C LEU A 73 8.92 -3.74 9.02
N ASN A 74 8.98 -2.72 9.88
CA ASN A 74 8.12 -2.59 11.05
C ASN A 74 6.65 -2.45 10.63
N TYR A 75 6.36 -1.64 9.61
CA TYR A 75 4.99 -1.51 9.13
C TYR A 75 4.48 -2.82 8.52
N SER A 76 5.31 -3.50 7.72
CA SER A 76 4.90 -4.75 7.11
C SER A 76 4.62 -5.85 8.14
N ALA A 77 5.48 -6.00 9.15
CA ALA A 77 5.25 -6.94 10.23
C ALA A 77 3.95 -6.61 11.01
N TYR A 78 3.66 -5.32 11.21
CA TYR A 78 2.44 -4.88 11.85
C TYR A 78 1.18 -5.25 11.04
N ILE A 79 1.18 -4.97 9.73
CA ILE A 79 0.07 -5.33 8.83
C ILE A 79 -0.11 -6.84 8.76
N GLU A 80 0.99 -7.61 8.69
CA GLU A 80 0.92 -9.06 8.68
C GLU A 80 0.23 -9.59 9.95
N ASP A 81 0.53 -9.01 11.12
CA ASP A 81 -0.11 -9.37 12.38
C ASP A 81 -1.61 -9.03 12.39
N LEU A 82 -1.97 -7.81 11.95
CA LEU A 82 -3.37 -7.39 11.84
C LEU A 82 -4.16 -8.29 10.89
N SER A 83 -3.58 -8.67 9.75
CA SER A 83 -4.23 -9.56 8.77
C SER A 83 -4.61 -10.94 9.30
N LYS A 84 -4.07 -11.33 10.46
CA LYS A 84 -4.33 -12.61 11.13
C LYS A 84 -5.25 -12.47 12.35
N LYS A 85 -5.24 -11.32 13.01
CA LYS A 85 -5.84 -11.16 14.35
C LYS A 85 -6.94 -10.11 14.42
N ASP A 86 -6.93 -9.14 13.51
CA ASP A 86 -7.72 -7.93 13.62
C ASP A 86 -8.12 -7.39 12.23
N PRO A 87 -9.18 -7.96 11.62
CA PRO A 87 -9.58 -7.61 10.26
C PRO A 87 -10.09 -6.17 10.15
N GLN A 88 -10.69 -5.61 11.21
CA GLN A 88 -11.15 -4.23 11.25
C GLN A 88 -9.97 -3.25 11.16
N ALA A 89 -8.95 -3.46 12.00
CA ALA A 89 -7.72 -2.67 11.93
C ALA A 89 -7.03 -2.82 10.58
N PHE A 90 -6.91 -4.06 10.07
CA PHE A 90 -6.31 -4.33 8.77
C PHE A 90 -7.01 -3.53 7.65
N ILE A 91 -8.34 -3.50 7.63
CA ILE A 91 -9.10 -2.73 6.63
C ILE A 91 -8.82 -1.23 6.73
N SER A 92 -8.70 -0.68 7.94
CA SER A 92 -8.33 0.72 8.12
C SER A 92 -7.01 1.04 7.43
N HIS A 93 -6.01 0.19 7.62
CA HIS A 93 -4.70 0.34 7.00
C HIS A 93 -4.71 0.12 5.49
N PHE A 94 -5.44 -0.89 5.02
CA PHE A 94 -5.63 -1.17 3.60
C PHE A 94 -6.23 0.04 2.87
N TYR A 95 -7.36 0.56 3.38
CA TYR A 95 -8.04 1.72 2.83
C TYR A 95 -7.12 2.94 2.79
N ASN A 96 -6.54 3.31 3.94
CA ASN A 96 -5.75 4.54 4.03
C ASN A 96 -4.50 4.50 3.14
N THR A 97 -3.86 3.34 2.99
CA THR A 97 -2.67 3.21 2.12
C THR A 97 -3.03 3.32 0.65
N TYR A 98 -3.98 2.52 0.14
CA TYR A 98 -4.31 2.53 -1.29
C TYR A 98 -5.00 3.83 -1.72
N PHE A 99 -5.99 4.30 -0.95
CA PHE A 99 -6.71 5.52 -1.28
C PHE A 99 -5.83 6.76 -1.09
N GLY A 100 -5.03 6.80 -0.03
CA GLY A 100 -4.05 7.86 0.19
C GLY A 100 -3.02 7.95 -0.94
N HIS A 101 -2.52 6.80 -1.41
CA HIS A 101 -1.58 6.74 -2.52
C HIS A 101 -2.21 7.19 -3.84
N SER A 102 -3.39 6.66 -4.18
CA SER A 102 -4.09 6.98 -5.42
C SER A 102 -4.47 8.46 -5.57
N ALA A 103 -4.61 9.18 -4.45
CA ALA A 103 -4.91 10.60 -4.42
C ALA A 103 -3.64 11.47 -4.23
N GLY A 104 -3.25 11.71 -2.97
CA GLY A 104 -2.14 12.61 -2.63
C GLY A 104 -0.77 12.06 -3.03
N GLY A 105 -0.58 10.75 -2.89
CA GLY A 105 0.67 10.08 -3.26
C GLY A 105 1.01 10.27 -4.74
N TRP A 106 0.03 10.07 -5.63
CA TRP A 106 0.21 10.25 -7.07
C TRP A 106 0.78 11.63 -7.43
N MET A 107 0.22 12.71 -6.88
CA MET A 107 0.69 14.08 -7.16
C MET A 107 2.14 14.30 -6.69
N ILE A 108 2.46 13.85 -5.46
CA ILE A 108 3.81 13.99 -4.89
C ILE A 108 4.80 13.21 -5.77
N GLY A 109 4.44 12.00 -6.14
CA GLY A 109 5.25 11.10 -6.92
C GLY A 109 5.58 11.62 -8.32
N GLN A 110 4.59 12.15 -9.02
CA GLN A 110 4.79 12.83 -10.30
C GLN A 110 5.73 14.03 -10.16
N LYS A 111 5.59 14.81 -9.07
CA LYS A 111 6.44 15.98 -8.84
C LYS A 111 7.90 15.60 -8.56
N VAL A 112 8.12 14.57 -7.74
CA VAL A 112 9.45 14.00 -7.48
C VAL A 112 10.07 13.53 -8.79
N ALA A 113 9.36 12.69 -9.55
CA ALA A 113 9.87 12.15 -10.80
C ALA A 113 10.18 13.24 -11.85
N GLN A 114 9.37 14.29 -11.92
CA GLN A 114 9.65 15.45 -12.78
C GLN A 114 10.95 16.17 -12.38
N THR A 115 11.22 16.27 -11.07
CA THR A 115 12.34 17.05 -10.54
C THR A 115 13.65 16.26 -10.58
N VAL A 116 13.61 14.97 -10.23
CA VAL A 116 14.83 14.17 -9.98
C VAL A 116 15.05 13.04 -10.98
N LEU A 117 14.02 12.66 -11.75
CA LEU A 117 14.09 11.58 -12.75
C LEU A 117 13.90 12.08 -14.18
N ASN A 118 14.16 13.38 -14.43
CA ASN A 118 14.02 14.02 -15.75
C ASN A 118 12.67 13.73 -16.43
N GLY A 119 11.58 13.69 -15.64
CA GLY A 119 10.24 13.44 -16.16
C GLY A 119 9.92 11.97 -16.48
N LYS A 120 10.74 11.01 -16.07
CA LYS A 120 10.39 9.58 -16.15
C LYS A 120 9.04 9.34 -15.48
N LYS A 121 8.12 8.73 -16.21
CA LYS A 121 6.87 8.23 -15.64
C LYS A 121 7.12 6.85 -15.03
N LEU A 122 7.19 6.77 -13.71
CA LEU A 122 7.30 5.51 -12.96
C LEU A 122 6.02 4.66 -13.16
N GLU A 123 6.18 3.35 -13.30
CA GLU A 123 5.08 2.39 -13.44
C GLU A 123 4.20 2.35 -12.19
N PHE A 124 4.77 2.64 -11.01
CA PHE A 124 4.08 2.72 -9.73
C PHE A 124 2.82 3.60 -9.76
N TYR A 125 2.88 4.71 -10.52
CA TYR A 125 1.76 5.66 -10.65
C TYR A 125 0.83 5.38 -11.83
N LYS A 126 1.07 4.31 -12.59
CA LYS A 126 0.23 3.91 -13.73
C LYS A 126 -0.72 2.81 -13.31
N TRP A 127 -1.99 3.00 -13.62
CA TRP A 127 -3.05 2.03 -13.37
C TRP A 127 -3.45 1.38 -14.69
N ASP A 128 -3.75 0.08 -14.66
CA ASP A 128 -4.40 -0.58 -15.78
C ASP A 128 -5.91 -0.34 -15.66
N GLY A 129 -6.42 0.60 -16.46
CA GLY A 129 -7.82 1.05 -16.43
C GLY A 129 -8.07 2.35 -15.68
N ASP A 130 -9.35 2.68 -15.49
CA ASP A 130 -9.80 3.89 -14.82
C ASP A 130 -9.69 3.74 -13.30
N VAL A 131 -8.72 4.43 -12.70
CA VAL A 131 -8.48 4.43 -11.25
C VAL A 131 -9.74 4.79 -10.45
N SER A 132 -10.62 5.65 -10.96
CA SER A 132 -11.85 6.04 -10.26
C SER A 132 -12.80 4.85 -10.14
N GLN A 133 -12.88 4.02 -11.18
CA GLN A 133 -13.69 2.80 -11.19
C GLN A 133 -13.08 1.71 -10.29
N LEU A 134 -11.75 1.55 -10.31
CA LEU A 134 -11.04 0.62 -9.41
C LEU A 134 -11.29 0.98 -7.94
N LEU A 135 -11.10 2.26 -7.59
CA LEU A 135 -11.35 2.76 -6.23
C LEU A 135 -12.82 2.61 -5.84
N GLN A 136 -13.76 2.86 -6.75
CA GLN A 136 -15.18 2.68 -6.45
C GLN A 136 -15.53 1.21 -6.19
N SER A 137 -15.02 0.29 -7.01
CA SER A 137 -15.22 -1.15 -6.80
C SER A 137 -14.71 -1.60 -5.43
N VAL A 138 -13.56 -1.09 -5.00
CA VAL A 138 -13.01 -1.38 -3.67
C VAL A 138 -13.85 -0.75 -2.55
N ARG A 139 -14.38 0.47 -2.73
CA ARG A 139 -15.32 1.07 -1.76
C ARG A 139 -16.58 0.23 -1.57
N ASP A 140 -17.14 -0.28 -2.67
CA ASP A 140 -18.36 -1.09 -2.62
C ASP A 140 -18.11 -2.41 -1.86
N LYS A 141 -16.93 -3.04 -2.08
CA LYS A 141 -16.49 -4.21 -1.32
C LYS A 141 -16.31 -3.89 0.17
N LEU A 142 -15.63 -2.78 0.50
CA LEU A 142 -15.44 -2.33 1.89
C LEU A 142 -16.78 -2.11 2.60
N ASN A 143 -17.75 -1.47 1.92
CA ASN A 143 -19.08 -1.25 2.46
C ASN A 143 -19.79 -2.58 2.75
N ARG A 144 -19.80 -3.52 1.79
CA ARG A 144 -20.40 -4.85 1.95
C ARG A 144 -19.80 -5.63 3.13
N VAL A 145 -18.49 -5.52 3.32
CA VAL A 145 -17.80 -6.15 4.45
C VAL A 145 -18.22 -5.51 5.78
N ALA A 146 -18.26 -4.18 5.83
CA ALA A 146 -18.60 -3.43 7.02
C ALA A 146 -20.11 -3.45 7.36
N GLU A 147 -20.98 -3.90 6.47
CA GLU A 147 -22.43 -4.02 6.73
C GLU A 147 -22.71 -4.91 7.94
N ASN A 148 -21.97 -6.01 8.09
CA ASN A 148 -22.14 -6.97 9.17
C ASN A 148 -21.41 -6.60 10.47
N TRP A 149 -20.67 -5.50 10.48
CA TRP A 149 -19.94 -5.05 11.67
C TRP A 149 -20.85 -4.32 12.65
N THR A 150 -20.62 -4.63 13.93
CA THR A 150 -21.12 -3.89 15.08
C THR A 150 -20.60 -2.44 15.08
N ARG A 151 -21.19 -1.60 15.93
CA ARG A 151 -20.75 -0.22 16.07
C ARG A 151 -19.34 -0.15 16.64
N GLU A 152 -19.02 -1.05 17.57
CA GLU A 152 -17.74 -1.18 18.24
C GLU A 152 -16.64 -1.56 17.24
N GLU A 153 -16.89 -2.54 16.37
CA GLU A 153 -15.97 -2.94 15.30
C GLU A 153 -15.72 -1.80 14.29
N LYS A 154 -16.76 -1.06 13.92
CA LYS A 154 -16.63 0.13 13.06
C LYS A 154 -15.80 1.22 13.73
N ASN A 155 -16.00 1.47 15.03
CA ASN A 155 -15.22 2.46 15.77
C ASN A 155 -13.75 2.02 15.88
N HIS A 156 -13.49 0.75 16.17
CA HIS A 156 -12.14 0.18 16.22
C HIS A 156 -11.39 0.35 14.89
N CYS A 157 -12.05 0.08 13.76
CA CYS A 157 -11.50 0.38 12.44
C CYS A 157 -11.13 1.86 12.28
N LEU A 158 -11.96 2.79 12.77
CA LEU A 158 -11.70 4.22 12.66
C LEU A 158 -10.53 4.66 13.56
N GLU A 159 -10.39 4.10 14.75
CA GLU A 159 -9.32 4.41 15.71
C GLU A 159 -7.91 4.08 15.16
N GLU A 160 -7.79 3.03 14.34
CA GLU A 160 -6.51 2.65 13.71
C GLU A 160 -6.03 3.63 12.62
N THR A 161 -6.87 4.58 12.21
CA THR A 161 -6.53 5.58 11.17
C THR A 161 -5.30 6.40 11.55
N GLU A 162 -5.19 6.86 12.80
CA GLU A 162 -4.05 7.66 13.25
C GLU A 162 -2.74 6.86 13.16
N LYS A 163 -2.80 5.57 13.49
CA LYS A 163 -1.66 4.66 13.44
C LYS A 163 -1.23 4.40 12.00
N SER A 164 -2.18 4.22 11.08
CA SER A 164 -1.90 4.14 9.63
C SER A 164 -1.16 5.38 9.12
N PHE A 165 -1.60 6.57 9.51
CA PHE A 165 -0.89 7.80 9.16
C PHE A 165 0.50 7.89 9.80
N LYS A 166 0.67 7.41 11.04
CA LYS A 166 1.98 7.39 11.70
C LYS A 166 2.99 6.56 10.91
N PHE A 167 2.64 5.32 10.56
CA PHE A 167 3.50 4.46 9.74
C PHE A 167 3.79 5.09 8.37
N SER A 168 2.76 5.61 7.70
CA SER A 168 2.92 6.26 6.39
C SER A 168 3.88 7.46 6.46
N ARG A 169 3.80 8.28 7.52
CA ARG A 169 4.71 9.41 7.74
C ARG A 169 6.15 8.96 8.02
N GLU A 170 6.34 7.90 8.79
CA GLU A 170 7.68 7.36 9.08
C GLU A 170 8.37 6.87 7.81
N ILE A 171 7.63 6.23 6.90
CA ILE A 171 8.17 5.83 5.59
C ILE A 171 8.38 7.04 4.69
N LEU A 172 7.43 7.99 4.64
CA LEU A 172 7.57 9.20 3.82
C LEU A 172 8.81 10.02 4.20
N ARG A 173 9.18 10.05 5.48
CA ARG A 173 10.40 10.73 5.96
C ARG A 173 11.68 10.17 5.34
N LEU A 174 11.70 8.92 4.89
CA LEU A 174 12.85 8.32 4.18
C LEU A 174 13.12 8.99 2.83
N ILE A 175 12.14 9.68 2.26
CA ILE A 175 12.31 10.45 1.01
C ILE A 175 13.03 11.77 1.28
N LEU A 176 13.04 12.24 2.52
CA LEU A 176 13.65 13.51 2.92
C LEU A 176 14.98 13.34 3.67
N SER A 177 15.40 12.09 3.93
CA SER A 177 16.58 11.73 4.72
C SER A 177 17.76 11.35 3.85
#